data_AF-A0A1B6FZA9-F1
#
_entry.id   AF-A0A1B6FZA9-F1
#
_cell.length_a   1.000
_cell.length_b   1.000
_cell.length_c   1.000
_cell.angle_alpha   90.00
_cell.angle_beta   90.00
_cell.angle_gamma   90.00
#
_symmetry.space_group_name_H-M   'P 1'
#
loop_
_entity.id
_entity.type
_entity.pdbx_description
1 polymer ?
#
loop_
_entity_poly.entity_id
_entity_poly.type
_entity_poly.pdbx_seq_one_letter_code
_entity_poly.pdbx_strand_id
1 'polypeptide(L)'
;MPLQANMRLAGGRYPMFLEYEVGINNEGVIQYMKAKYYVDKGITYNDSLTVLCTTFFQNIYDSSSWDVDFIDVLTDKATTTYARSPNGLSAVASIEHIMEHIAWSVKKDPVVVRLNNTRADSPIPEYVTEIKSKADYDARLQCCRDFNMANQWKKREISLVAMKYEVGFVGEFHALLSIYRLDGTVAISIGGVELGQG
;
A
#
# COMPACT_ATOMS: atom_id res chain seq x y z
N MET A 1 -14.77 27.53 3.24
CA MET A 1 -15.35 26.55 4.19
C MET A 1 -14.42 26.42 5.38
N PRO A 2 -14.89 26.53 6.64
CA PRO A 2 -14.04 26.32 7.83
C PRO A 2 -13.51 24.88 7.89
N LEU A 3 -12.30 24.69 8.45
CA LEU A 3 -11.64 23.37 8.52
C LEU A 3 -12.52 22.30 9.20
N GLN A 4 -13.20 22.64 10.29
CA GLN A 4 -14.08 21.70 10.99
C GLN A 4 -15.27 21.26 10.14
N ALA A 5 -15.86 22.18 9.37
CA ALA A 5 -16.95 21.86 8.45
C ALA A 5 -16.44 21.00 7.29
N ASN A 6 -15.25 21.29 6.78
CA ASN A 6 -14.60 20.51 5.74
C ASN A 6 -14.34 19.07 6.22
N MET A 7 -13.73 18.87 7.39
CA MET A 7 -13.44 17.54 7.93
C MET A 7 -14.69 16.71 8.29
N ARG A 8 -15.85 17.34 8.40
CA ARG A 8 -17.14 16.66 8.60
C ARG A 8 -17.83 16.29 7.30
N LEU A 9 -17.62 17.06 6.24
CA LEU A 9 -18.38 16.97 4.99
C LEU A 9 -17.56 16.35 3.86
N ALA A 10 -16.30 16.77 3.70
CA ALA A 10 -15.38 16.18 2.74
C ALA A 10 -14.96 14.80 3.26
N GLY A 11 -15.32 13.77 2.51
CA GLY A 11 -14.94 12.40 2.79
C GLY A 11 -13.44 12.22 2.98
N GLY A 12 -13.07 11.17 3.71
CA GLY A 12 -11.69 10.74 3.88
C GLY A 12 -11.38 9.44 3.17
N ARG A 13 -10.22 8.89 3.49
CA ARG A 13 -9.86 7.51 3.14
C ARG A 13 -10.88 6.53 3.73
N TYR A 14 -11.15 5.46 3.00
CA TYR A 14 -12.01 4.36 3.42
C TYR A 14 -11.46 3.67 4.68
N PRO A 15 -12.25 3.61 5.77
CA PRO A 15 -12.05 2.64 6.83
C PRO A 15 -12.25 1.23 6.30
N MET A 16 -11.51 0.27 6.83
CA MET A 16 -11.57 -1.10 6.34
C MET A 16 -11.39 -2.09 7.46
N PHE A 17 -11.88 -3.28 7.21
CA PHE A 17 -11.80 -4.41 8.12
C PHE A 17 -11.42 -5.65 7.32
N LEU A 18 -10.44 -6.40 7.84
CA LEU A 18 -9.91 -7.61 7.21
C LEU A 18 -10.15 -8.79 8.16
N GLU A 19 -10.90 -9.77 7.69
CA GLU A 19 -10.98 -11.10 8.29
C GLU A 19 -10.18 -12.05 7.41
N TYR A 20 -9.34 -12.90 7.99
CA TYR A 20 -8.54 -13.83 7.21
C TYR A 20 -8.26 -15.13 7.94
N GLU A 21 -8.09 -16.19 7.15
CA GLU A 21 -7.53 -17.48 7.52
C GLU A 21 -6.40 -17.79 6.53
N VAL A 22 -5.23 -18.16 7.03
CA VAL A 22 -4.06 -18.47 6.20
C VAL A 22 -3.42 -19.77 6.63
N GLY A 23 -3.20 -20.68 5.68
CA GLY A 23 -2.43 -21.90 5.86
C GLY A 23 -1.00 -21.70 5.39
N ILE A 24 -0.02 -22.06 6.22
CA ILE A 24 1.41 -21.87 5.93
C ILE A 24 2.21 -23.14 6.18
N ASN A 25 3.36 -23.28 5.51
CA ASN A 25 4.36 -24.29 5.85
C ASN A 25 5.37 -23.78 6.89
N ASN A 26 6.35 -24.61 7.26
CA ASN A 26 7.37 -24.27 8.26
C ASN A 26 8.31 -23.14 7.80
N GLU A 27 8.35 -22.85 6.50
CA GLU A 27 9.11 -21.76 5.87
C GLU A 27 8.35 -20.44 5.84
N GLY A 28 7.09 -20.43 6.29
CA GLY A 28 6.21 -19.28 6.22
C GLY A 28 5.64 -19.05 4.82
N VAL A 29 5.73 -20.02 3.91
CA VAL A 29 5.14 -19.94 2.57
C VAL A 29 3.64 -20.24 2.65
N ILE A 30 2.83 -19.33 2.11
CA ILE A 30 1.37 -19.44 2.06
C ILE A 30 0.97 -20.59 1.13
N GLN A 31 0.22 -21.54 1.68
CA GLN A 31 -0.35 -22.67 0.96
C GLN A 31 -1.77 -22.38 0.49
N TYR A 32 -2.53 -21.64 1.29
CA TYR A 32 -3.82 -21.08 0.91
C TYR A 32 -4.13 -19.85 1.78
N MET A 33 -4.99 -18.98 1.27
CA MET A 33 -5.56 -17.89 2.06
C MET A 33 -7.04 -17.70 1.73
N LYS A 34 -7.86 -17.55 2.75
CA LYS A 34 -9.25 -17.10 2.63
C LYS A 34 -9.41 -15.80 3.38
N ALA A 35 -9.86 -14.74 2.72
CA ALA A 35 -10.03 -13.45 3.37
C ALA A 35 -11.30 -12.72 2.93
N LYS A 36 -11.85 -11.93 3.85
CA LYS A 36 -12.94 -10.98 3.59
C LYS A 36 -12.47 -9.59 3.93
N TYR A 37 -12.54 -8.71 2.94
CA TYR A 37 -12.05 -7.36 2.98
C TYR A 37 -13.21 -6.38 2.86
N TYR A 38 -13.65 -5.83 3.99
CA TYR A 38 -14.77 -4.90 4.05
C TYR A 38 -14.27 -3.46 3.90
N VAL A 39 -14.93 -2.70 3.04
CA VAL A 39 -14.62 -1.29 2.75
C VAL A 39 -15.83 -0.43 3.11
N ASP A 40 -15.68 0.45 4.10
CA ASP A 40 -16.74 1.36 4.53
C ASP A 40 -16.85 2.56 3.57
N LYS A 41 -17.94 2.60 2.81
CA LYS A 41 -18.22 3.64 1.81
C LYS A 41 -18.89 4.89 2.40
N GLY A 42 -19.32 4.84 3.65
CA GLY A 42 -20.26 5.81 4.21
C GLY A 42 -21.65 5.65 3.59
N ILE A 43 -22.39 6.75 3.50
CA ILE A 43 -23.83 6.73 3.16
C ILE A 43 -24.11 6.50 1.67
N THR A 44 -23.13 6.70 0.77
CA THR A 44 -23.32 6.49 -0.68
C THR A 44 -22.10 5.84 -1.34
N TYR A 45 -22.33 5.14 -2.45
CA TYR A 45 -21.26 4.65 -3.34
C TYR A 45 -20.73 5.80 -4.22
N ASN A 46 -19.90 6.68 -3.66
CA ASN A 46 -19.34 7.79 -4.45
C ASN A 46 -18.32 7.32 -5.50
N ASP A 47 -17.43 6.40 -5.11
CA ASP A 47 -16.35 5.92 -5.99
C ASP A 47 -16.24 4.39 -5.97
N SER A 48 -16.00 3.79 -7.14
CA SER A 48 -15.80 2.34 -7.34
C SER A 48 -14.38 1.87 -6.98
N LEU A 49 -13.83 2.36 -5.87
CA LEU A 49 -12.43 2.17 -5.48
C LEU A 49 -12.06 0.77 -4.95
N THR A 50 -13.05 -0.10 -4.74
CA THR A 50 -12.81 -1.43 -4.17
C THR A 50 -12.15 -2.37 -5.17
N VAL A 51 -12.35 -2.12 -6.47
CA VAL A 51 -11.60 -2.81 -7.53
C VAL A 51 -10.10 -2.55 -7.45
N LEU A 52 -9.68 -1.36 -6.97
CA LEU A 52 -8.24 -1.09 -6.80
C LEU A 52 -7.64 -1.93 -5.67
N CYS A 53 -8.42 -2.26 -4.63
CA CYS A 53 -7.96 -3.14 -3.56
C CYS A 53 -7.50 -4.50 -4.12
N THR A 54 -8.22 -5.07 -5.09
CA THR A 54 -7.88 -6.38 -5.67
C THR A 54 -6.50 -6.38 -6.32
N THR A 55 -6.12 -5.24 -6.91
CA THR A 55 -4.83 -5.07 -7.60
C THR A 55 -3.68 -4.88 -6.61
N PHE A 56 -3.91 -4.10 -5.54
CA PHE A 56 -2.87 -3.74 -4.58
C PHE A 56 -2.71 -4.73 -3.43
N PHE A 57 -3.74 -5.50 -3.08
CA PHE A 57 -3.73 -6.41 -1.94
C PHE A 57 -2.69 -7.54 -2.08
N GLN A 58 -2.42 -8.01 -3.29
CA GLN A 58 -1.35 -8.99 -3.54
C GLN A 58 0.06 -8.44 -3.24
N ASN A 59 0.25 -7.12 -3.30
CA ASN A 59 1.56 -6.46 -3.24
C ASN A 59 2.60 -7.17 -4.13
N ILE A 60 3.64 -7.78 -3.55
CA ILE A 60 4.74 -8.47 -4.26
C ILE A 60 4.59 -10.00 -4.26
N TYR A 61 3.55 -10.52 -3.60
CA TYR A 61 3.45 -11.94 -3.25
C TYR A 61 2.74 -12.75 -4.35
N ASP A 62 3.01 -14.06 -4.38
CA ASP A 62 2.23 -14.97 -5.20
C ASP A 62 0.85 -15.22 -4.59
N SER A 63 -0.19 -14.73 -5.26
CA SER A 63 -1.59 -14.86 -4.85
C SER A 63 -2.34 -16.01 -5.54
N SER A 64 -1.62 -16.94 -6.20
CA SER A 64 -2.22 -18.05 -6.95
C SER A 64 -3.11 -18.98 -6.10
N SER A 65 -2.86 -19.05 -4.79
CA SER A 65 -3.59 -19.87 -3.82
C SER A 65 -4.58 -19.09 -2.94
N TRP A 66 -4.89 -17.85 -3.30
CA TRP A 66 -5.67 -16.95 -2.47
C TRP A 66 -7.12 -16.82 -2.96
N ASP A 67 -8.04 -16.78 -2.01
CA ASP A 67 -9.47 -16.55 -2.20
C ASP A 67 -9.88 -15.35 -1.34
N VAL A 68 -10.10 -14.19 -1.96
CA VAL A 68 -10.31 -12.92 -1.25
C VAL A 68 -11.57 -12.22 -1.74
N ASP A 69 -12.54 -12.10 -0.87
CA ASP A 69 -13.77 -11.33 -1.09
C ASP A 69 -13.54 -9.86 -0.74
N PHE A 70 -13.85 -8.95 -1.66
CA PHE A 70 -13.87 -7.52 -1.40
C PHE A 70 -15.31 -7.01 -1.35
N ILE A 71 -15.72 -6.48 -0.20
CA ILE A 71 -17.12 -6.22 0.13
C ILE A 71 -17.27 -4.74 0.47
N ASP A 72 -18.13 -4.05 -0.28
CA ASP A 72 -18.52 -2.68 0.04
C ASP A 72 -19.65 -2.65 1.07
N VAL A 73 -19.48 -1.80 2.07
CA VAL A 73 -20.46 -1.65 3.16
C VAL A 73 -20.92 -0.20 3.23
N LEU A 74 -22.25 -0.01 3.21
CA LEU A 74 -22.88 1.28 3.47
C LEU A 74 -23.08 1.48 4.96
N THR A 75 -22.81 2.69 5.43
CA THR A 75 -22.99 3.10 6.83
C THR A 75 -23.56 4.52 6.91
N ASP A 76 -24.07 4.94 8.07
CA ASP A 76 -24.59 6.30 8.27
C ASP A 76 -23.48 7.36 8.48
N LYS A 77 -22.28 7.12 7.95
CA LYS A 77 -21.13 8.04 8.00
C LYS A 77 -21.07 8.89 6.74
N ALA A 78 -20.35 10.01 6.82
CA ALA A 78 -20.03 10.82 5.64
C ALA A 78 -19.33 9.95 4.58
N THR A 79 -19.74 10.13 3.33
CA THR A 79 -19.21 9.35 2.20
C THR A 79 -17.72 9.55 2.06
N THR A 80 -16.98 8.45 1.94
CA THR A 80 -15.52 8.41 1.73
C THR A 80 -15.15 8.61 0.26
N THR A 81 -13.93 9.08 0.00
CA THR A 81 -13.46 9.39 -1.35
C THR A 81 -11.95 9.17 -1.52
N TYR A 82 -11.42 9.53 -2.68
CA TYR A 82 -10.01 9.45 -3.02
C TYR A 82 -9.11 10.15 -1.98
N ALA A 83 -8.16 9.38 -1.45
CA ALA A 83 -6.99 9.87 -0.74
C ALA A 83 -5.74 9.32 -1.44
N ARG A 84 -4.60 10.02 -1.32
CA ARG A 84 -3.32 9.62 -1.96
C ARG A 84 -3.05 8.13 -1.73
N SER A 85 -2.70 7.40 -2.80
CA SER A 85 -2.77 5.93 -2.84
C SER A 85 -4.20 5.44 -2.58
N PRO A 86 -5.11 5.60 -3.56
CA PRO A 86 -6.54 5.32 -3.40
C PRO A 86 -6.75 3.83 -3.16
N ASN A 87 -7.13 3.48 -1.92
CA ASN A 87 -7.23 2.12 -1.39
C ASN A 87 -5.96 1.23 -1.47
N GLY A 88 -4.94 1.58 -2.24
CA GLY A 88 -3.69 0.83 -2.34
C GLY A 88 -2.89 0.78 -1.04
N LEU A 89 -2.69 1.91 -0.36
CA LEU A 89 -1.99 1.98 0.94
C LEU A 89 -2.58 0.99 1.93
N SER A 90 -3.89 1.07 1.98
CA SER A 90 -4.79 0.33 2.80
C SER A 90 -4.68 -1.18 2.55
N ALA A 91 -4.80 -1.60 1.28
CA ALA A 91 -4.69 -2.99 0.87
C ALA A 91 -3.29 -3.57 1.10
N VAL A 92 -2.25 -2.80 0.78
CA VAL A 92 -0.85 -3.21 1.02
C VAL A 92 -0.59 -3.34 2.52
N ALA A 93 -1.04 -2.40 3.35
CA ALA A 93 -0.88 -2.51 4.80
C ALA A 93 -1.57 -3.77 5.37
N SER A 94 -2.72 -4.16 4.82
CA SER A 94 -3.43 -5.37 5.24
C SER A 94 -2.66 -6.65 4.92
N ILE A 95 -2.11 -6.81 3.71
CA ILE A 95 -1.31 -8.01 3.41
C ILE A 95 0.02 -8.01 4.17
N GLU A 96 0.66 -6.85 4.34
CA GLU A 96 1.89 -6.74 5.13
C GLU A 96 1.67 -7.12 6.60
N HIS A 97 0.48 -6.81 7.14
CA HIS A 97 0.08 -7.27 8.47
C HIS A 97 -0.03 -8.79 8.54
N ILE A 98 -0.61 -9.44 7.53
CA ILE A 98 -0.68 -10.91 7.44
C ILE A 98 0.74 -11.49 7.38
N MET A 99 1.61 -10.94 6.54
CA MET A 99 3.00 -11.41 6.39
C MET A 99 3.81 -11.29 7.68
N GLU A 100 3.62 -10.19 8.43
CA GLU A 100 4.24 -10.02 9.75
C GLU A 100 3.71 -11.06 10.76
N HIS A 101 2.39 -11.33 10.74
CA HIS A 101 1.78 -12.35 11.60
C HIS A 101 2.28 -13.76 11.27
N ILE A 102 2.47 -14.08 9.99
CA ILE A 102 3.08 -15.33 9.53
C ILE A 102 4.51 -15.44 10.09
N ALA A 103 5.33 -14.40 9.91
CA ALA A 103 6.71 -14.38 10.38
C ALA A 103 6.83 -14.61 11.89
N TRP A 104 5.91 -14.02 12.66
CA TRP A 104 5.83 -14.22 14.10
C TRP A 104 5.44 -15.66 14.46
N SER A 105 4.49 -16.23 13.72
CA SER A 105 4.00 -17.61 13.91
C SER A 105 5.11 -18.65 13.67
N VAL A 106 5.92 -18.48 12.63
CA VAL A 106 7.04 -19.39 12.33
C VAL A 106 8.36 -19.00 13.00
N LYS A 107 8.40 -17.85 13.71
CA LYS A 107 9.58 -17.29 14.38
C LYS A 107 10.78 -17.10 13.44
N LYS A 108 10.51 -16.67 12.20
CA LYS A 108 11.54 -16.37 11.19
C LYS A 108 11.64 -14.87 10.95
N ASP A 109 12.75 -14.47 10.34
CA ASP A 109 12.95 -13.08 9.92
C ASP A 109 11.82 -12.67 8.95
N PRO A 110 11.09 -11.58 9.24
CA PRO A 110 10.01 -11.11 8.37
C PRO A 110 10.45 -10.84 6.93
N VAL A 111 11.68 -10.38 6.70
CA VAL A 111 12.22 -10.16 5.34
C VAL A 111 12.36 -11.49 4.60
N VAL A 112 12.83 -12.53 5.27
CA VAL A 112 12.96 -13.87 4.68
C VAL A 112 11.59 -14.44 4.33
N VAL A 113 10.59 -14.31 5.22
CA VAL A 113 9.22 -14.77 4.96
C VAL A 113 8.60 -14.04 3.78
N ARG A 114 8.80 -12.72 3.66
CA ARG A 114 8.35 -11.93 2.51
C ARG A 114 8.99 -12.41 1.21
N LEU A 115 10.31 -12.63 1.21
CA LEU A 115 11.04 -13.11 0.03
C LEU A 115 10.62 -14.52 -0.38
N ASN A 116 10.37 -15.42 0.57
CA ASN A 116 9.89 -16.77 0.29
C ASN A 116 8.51 -16.81 -0.37
N ASN A 117 7.68 -15.78 -0.17
CA ASN A 117 6.35 -15.65 -0.79
C ASN A 117 6.34 -14.71 -1.99
N THR A 118 7.48 -14.09 -2.34
CA THR A 118 7.57 -13.16 -3.47
C THR A 118 7.45 -13.94 -4.77
N ARG A 119 6.76 -13.37 -5.76
CA ARG A 119 6.63 -13.99 -7.08
C ARG A 119 8.00 -14.23 -7.73
N ALA A 120 8.15 -15.34 -8.43
CA ALA A 120 9.41 -15.74 -9.06
C ALA A 120 9.91 -14.78 -10.16
N ASP A 121 8.99 -14.04 -10.80
CA ASP A 121 9.28 -13.06 -11.87
C ASP A 121 9.59 -11.65 -11.33
N SER A 122 9.59 -11.46 -10.01
CA SER A 122 9.72 -10.15 -9.39
C SER A 122 11.18 -9.70 -9.30
N PRO A 123 11.51 -8.44 -9.68
CA PRO A 123 12.85 -7.87 -9.47
C PRO A 123 13.10 -7.46 -8.01
N ILE A 124 12.10 -7.58 -7.14
CA ILE A 124 12.15 -7.13 -5.74
C ILE A 124 13.31 -7.75 -4.94
N PRO A 125 13.65 -9.05 -5.04
CA PRO A 125 14.76 -9.63 -4.28
C PRO A 125 16.11 -8.94 -4.55
N GLU A 126 16.34 -8.48 -5.78
CA GLU A 126 17.56 -7.75 -6.14
C GLU A 126 17.59 -6.37 -5.46
N TYR A 127 16.48 -5.63 -5.53
CA TYR A 127 16.34 -4.34 -4.86
C TYR A 127 16.44 -4.43 -3.34
N VAL A 128 15.89 -5.49 -2.74
CA VAL A 128 16.02 -5.75 -1.29
C VAL A 128 17.48 -5.93 -0.93
N THR A 129 18.23 -6.71 -1.72
CA THR A 129 19.68 -6.89 -1.51
C THR A 129 20.44 -5.57 -1.62
N GLU A 130 20.16 -4.77 -2.65
CA GLU A 130 20.78 -3.46 -2.85
C GLU A 130 20.49 -2.50 -1.70
N ILE A 131 19.22 -2.40 -1.27
CA ILE A 131 18.80 -1.53 -0.17
C ILE A 131 19.43 -1.99 1.15
N LYS A 132 19.47 -3.31 1.41
CA LYS A 132 20.12 -3.85 2.61
C LYS A 132 21.59 -3.45 2.68
N SER A 133 22.29 -3.51 1.55
CA SER A 133 23.68 -3.07 1.42
C SER A 133 23.83 -1.57 1.65
N LYS A 134 23.07 -0.73 0.90
CA LYS A 134 23.14 0.73 1.00
C LYS A 134 22.77 1.28 2.38
N ALA A 135 21.91 0.57 3.12
CA ALA A 135 21.41 1.02 4.42
C ALA A 135 22.14 0.41 5.62
N ASP A 136 23.18 -0.41 5.40
CA ASP A 136 23.86 -1.22 6.43
C ASP A 136 22.86 -1.99 7.31
N TYR A 137 21.84 -2.59 6.67
CA TYR A 137 20.66 -3.10 7.36
C TYR A 137 21.01 -4.14 8.43
N ASP A 138 21.84 -5.13 8.09
CA ASP A 138 22.17 -6.24 8.99
C ASP A 138 23.00 -5.75 10.20
N ALA A 139 23.91 -4.80 10.01
CA ALA A 139 24.66 -4.18 11.09
C ALA A 139 23.73 -3.37 12.03
N ARG A 140 22.78 -2.61 11.47
CA ARG A 140 21.79 -1.86 12.24
C ARG A 140 20.80 -2.78 12.97
N LEU A 141 20.43 -3.90 12.36
CA LEU A 141 19.60 -4.92 13.00
C LEU A 141 20.29 -5.48 14.25
N GLN A 142 21.58 -5.81 14.15
CA GLN A 142 22.35 -6.27 15.30
C GLN A 142 22.44 -5.19 16.39
N CYS A 143 22.72 -3.94 16.02
CA CYS A 143 22.71 -2.81 16.95
C CYS A 143 21.36 -2.65 17.67
N CYS A 144 20.23 -2.81 16.98
CA CYS A 144 18.90 -2.82 17.61
C CYS A 144 18.75 -3.97 18.62
N ARG A 145 19.24 -5.17 18.30
CA ARG A 145 19.21 -6.33 19.22
C ARG A 145 20.02 -6.06 20.48
N ASP A 146 21.25 -5.59 20.34
CA ASP A 146 22.14 -5.28 21.46
C ASP A 146 21.55 -4.17 22.34
N PHE A 147 21.01 -3.12 21.71
CA PHE A 147 20.29 -2.05 22.42
C PHE A 147 19.09 -2.60 23.21
N ASN A 148 18.30 -3.49 22.61
CA ASN A 148 17.13 -4.07 23.24
C ASN A 148 17.47 -5.01 24.40
N MET A 149 18.60 -5.71 24.35
CA MET A 149 19.07 -6.52 25.47
C MET A 149 19.54 -5.64 26.63
N ALA A 150 20.20 -4.51 26.33
CA ALA A 150 20.70 -3.59 27.34
C ALA A 150 19.63 -2.67 27.97
N ASN A 151 18.46 -2.52 27.34
CA ASN A 151 17.42 -1.56 27.76
C ASN A 151 16.09 -2.25 28.04
N GLN A 152 15.58 -2.14 29.27
CA GLN A 152 14.28 -2.72 29.66
C GLN A 152 13.08 -1.91 29.13
N TRP A 153 13.15 -0.58 29.21
CA TRP A 153 12.01 0.33 28.98
C TRP A 153 11.99 1.02 27.62
N LYS A 154 13.08 0.92 26.86
CA LYS A 154 13.21 1.49 25.52
C LYS A 154 13.63 0.39 24.57
N LYS A 155 12.89 0.23 23.48
CA LYS A 155 13.20 -0.72 22.42
C LYS A 155 13.39 0.01 21.11
N ARG A 156 14.22 -0.56 20.25
CA ARG A 156 14.46 -0.15 18.87
C ARG A 156 14.19 -1.31 17.95
N GLU A 157 13.67 -1.01 16.79
CA GLU A 157 13.38 -1.99 15.75
C GLU A 157 13.76 -1.38 14.40
N ILE A 158 14.03 -2.24 13.44
CA ILE A 158 14.19 -1.88 12.05
C ILE A 158 13.37 -2.87 11.22
N SER A 159 12.58 -2.36 10.28
CA SER A 159 11.79 -3.17 9.38
C SER A 159 12.10 -2.78 7.94
N LEU A 160 12.10 -3.77 7.05
CA LEU A 160 12.24 -3.59 5.61
C LEU A 160 11.00 -4.18 4.97
N VAL A 161 10.23 -3.32 4.31
CA VAL A 161 8.99 -3.69 3.62
C VAL A 161 9.16 -3.32 2.15
N ALA A 162 8.96 -4.29 1.28
CA ALA A 162 8.95 -4.07 -0.16
C ALA A 162 7.52 -3.80 -0.64
N MET A 163 7.40 -2.97 -1.68
CA MET A 163 6.10 -2.56 -2.21
C MET A 163 6.14 -2.53 -3.73
N LYS A 164 5.08 -3.06 -4.35
CA LYS A 164 4.75 -2.85 -5.75
C LYS A 164 3.57 -1.88 -5.82
N TYR A 165 3.73 -0.77 -6.52
CA TYR A 165 2.64 0.17 -6.80
C TYR A 165 2.40 0.24 -8.31
N GLU A 166 1.29 -0.33 -8.77
CA GLU A 166 0.92 -0.30 -10.18
C GLU A 166 0.38 1.08 -10.57
N VAL A 167 0.97 1.65 -11.63
CA VAL A 167 0.55 2.94 -12.18
C VAL A 167 -0.25 2.67 -13.45
N GLY A 168 -1.57 2.83 -13.35
CA GLY A 168 -2.47 2.79 -14.50
C GLY A 168 -2.48 4.13 -15.26
N PHE A 169 -2.65 4.07 -16.57
CA PHE A 169 -2.93 5.26 -17.38
C PHE A 169 -4.41 5.62 -17.26
N VAL A 170 -4.71 6.88 -16.90
CA VAL A 170 -6.09 7.36 -16.74
C VAL A 170 -6.37 8.45 -17.77
N GLY A 171 -7.11 8.08 -18.81
CA GLY A 171 -7.72 9.02 -19.77
C GLY A 171 -6.76 9.69 -20.75
N GLU A 172 -7.33 10.27 -21.80
CA GLU A 172 -6.60 11.07 -22.77
C GLU A 172 -6.63 12.54 -22.33
N PHE A 173 -5.44 13.13 -22.10
CA PHE A 173 -5.32 14.55 -21.80
C PHE A 173 -4.84 15.30 -23.04
N HIS A 174 -5.56 16.38 -23.39
CA HIS A 174 -5.17 17.24 -24.50
C HIS A 174 -4.32 18.42 -24.02
N ALA A 175 -3.49 18.92 -24.94
CA ALA A 175 -2.71 20.14 -24.76
C ALA A 175 -3.03 21.14 -25.89
N LEU A 176 -3.24 22.40 -25.54
CA LEU A 176 -3.40 23.51 -26.45
C LEU A 176 -2.16 24.41 -26.37
N LEU A 177 -1.52 24.65 -27.50
CA LEU A 177 -0.36 25.53 -27.62
C LEU A 177 -0.70 26.72 -28.52
N SER A 178 -0.43 27.93 -28.03
CA SER A 178 -0.62 29.19 -28.75
C SER A 178 0.72 29.91 -28.87
N ILE A 179 1.16 30.18 -30.11
CA ILE A 179 2.40 30.90 -30.40
C ILE A 179 2.05 32.32 -30.84
N TYR A 180 2.51 33.32 -30.09
CA TYR A 180 2.22 34.72 -30.38
C TYR A 180 3.18 35.25 -31.44
N ARG A 181 2.60 35.75 -32.54
CA ARG A 181 3.35 36.19 -33.72
C ARG A 181 4.33 37.34 -33.44
N LEU A 182 4.00 38.24 -32.52
CA LEU A 182 4.71 39.52 -32.36
C LEU A 182 6.01 39.40 -31.55
N ASP A 183 6.04 38.52 -30.55
CA ASP A 183 7.17 38.35 -29.63
C ASP A 183 7.67 36.90 -29.56
N GLY A 184 6.99 35.97 -30.23
CA GLY A 184 7.33 34.55 -30.22
C GLY A 184 7.03 33.84 -28.91
N THR A 185 6.32 34.48 -27.97
CA THR A 185 5.96 33.86 -26.69
C THR A 185 4.98 32.70 -26.92
N VAL A 186 5.00 31.72 -26.00
CA VAL A 186 4.17 30.52 -26.09
C VAL A 186 3.30 30.40 -24.85
N ALA A 187 1.99 30.29 -25.04
CA ALA A 187 1.06 29.91 -23.99
C ALA A 187 0.67 28.43 -24.17
N ILE A 188 0.71 27.67 -23.06
CA ILE A 188 0.39 26.25 -23.03
C ILE A 188 -0.75 26.03 -22.02
N SER A 189 -1.77 25.30 -22.43
CA SER A 189 -2.83 24.82 -21.55
C SER A 189 -2.94 23.31 -21.68
N ILE A 190 -2.91 22.60 -20.55
CA ILE A 190 -3.02 21.13 -20.48
C ILE A 190 -4.20 20.74 -19.60
N GLY A 191 -4.69 19.51 -19.75
CA GLY A 191 -5.77 18.96 -18.90
C GLY A 191 -5.35 18.61 -17.46
N GLY A 192 -4.04 18.58 -17.17
CA GLY A 192 -3.52 18.37 -15.83
C GLY A 192 -3.73 19.58 -14.93
N VAL A 193 -4.01 19.34 -13.64
CA VAL A 193 -4.19 20.38 -12.63
C VAL A 193 -3.00 20.37 -11.68
N GLU A 194 -2.38 21.53 -11.47
CA GLU A 194 -1.32 21.71 -10.48
C GLU A 194 -1.89 21.69 -9.06
N LEU A 195 -1.43 20.75 -8.24
CA LEU A 195 -1.83 20.55 -6.84
C LEU A 195 -0.63 20.56 -5.89
N GLY A 196 0.55 20.96 -6.36
CA GLY A 196 1.85 20.98 -5.69
C GLY A 196 2.82 19.90 -6.16
N GLN A 197 2.52 19.15 -7.23
CA GLN A 197 3.37 18.08 -7.75
C GLN A 197 4.43 18.55 -8.76
N GLY A 198 4.25 19.73 -9.36
CA GLY A 198 5.10 20.24 -10.45
C GLY A 198 4.89 19.52 -11.79
#